data_AF-A0A2K8SZE4-F1
#
_entry.id   AF-A0A2K8SZE4-F1
#
_cell.length_a   1.000
_cell.length_b   1.000
_cell.length_c   1.000
_cell.angle_alpha   90.00
_cell.angle_beta   90.00
_cell.angle_gamma   90.00
#
_symmetry.space_group_name_H-M   'P 1'
#
loop_
_entity.id
_entity.type
_entity.pdbx_description
1 polymer ?
#
loop_
_entity_poly.entity_id
_entity_poly.type
_entity_poly.pdbx_seq_one_letter_code
_entity_poly.pdbx_strand_id
1 'polypeptide(L)'
;MYYAQAWHLALYDTPLFQEDFQAWIHGPVIPTLYQKYKLFGWQPILEDANPELSQEVQEFLDEVAQEYFACDAYELEQMTHAEAPWNLARGNLPPDEPSNEVIQKQWMKEYYGYRAKEKD
;
A
#
# COMPACT_ATOMS: atom_id res chain seq x y z
N MET A 1 -3.61 3.00 2.04
CA MET A 1 -3.99 1.94 1.08
C MET A 1 -2.98 0.78 1.06
N TYR A 2 -1.74 0.98 0.60
CA TYR A 2 -0.75 -0.11 0.48
C TYR A 2 -0.48 -0.84 1.80
N TYR A 3 -0.14 -0.11 2.86
CA TYR A 3 0.11 -0.69 4.18
C TYR A 3 -1.10 -1.43 4.76
N ALA A 4 -2.31 -0.91 4.57
CA ALA A 4 -3.54 -1.59 5.01
C ALA A 4 -3.72 -2.96 4.33
N GLN A 5 -3.52 -3.04 3.00
CA GLN A 5 -3.57 -4.32 2.28
C GLN A 5 -2.45 -5.26 2.75
N ALA A 6 -1.23 -4.76 2.92
CA ALA A 6 -0.07 -5.58 3.25
C ALA A 6 -0.18 -6.21 4.65
N TRP A 7 -0.56 -5.41 5.65
CA TRP A 7 -0.81 -5.90 7.00
C TRP A 7 -2.01 -6.82 7.08
N HIS A 8 -3.10 -6.52 6.37
CA HIS A 8 -4.28 -7.39 6.40
C HIS A 8 -3.98 -8.78 5.81
N LEU A 9 -3.23 -8.82 4.71
CA LEU A 9 -2.73 -10.07 4.13
C LEU A 9 -1.84 -10.85 5.11
N ALA A 10 -0.94 -10.16 5.81
CA ALA A 10 -0.01 -10.78 6.75
C ALA A 10 -0.69 -11.33 8.01
N LEU A 11 -1.64 -10.59 8.58
CA LEU A 11 -2.29 -10.91 9.86
C LEU A 11 -3.48 -11.85 9.71
N TYR A 12 -4.28 -11.68 8.65
CA TYR A 12 -5.56 -12.39 8.48
C TYR A 12 -5.57 -13.35 7.29
N ASP A 13 -4.45 -13.48 6.56
CA ASP A 13 -4.32 -14.32 5.36
C ASP A 13 -5.42 -14.09 4.31
N THR A 14 -5.92 -12.86 4.24
CA THR A 14 -7.00 -12.48 3.32
C THR A 14 -6.75 -11.07 2.78
N PRO A 15 -7.14 -10.78 1.53
CA PRO A 15 -7.05 -9.42 1.00
C PRO A 15 -8.11 -8.51 1.62
N LEU A 16 -7.73 -7.30 2.02
CA LEU A 16 -8.70 -6.27 2.50
C LEU A 16 -9.58 -5.79 1.34
N PHE A 17 -8.98 -5.63 0.15
CA PHE A 17 -9.67 -5.33 -1.10
C PHE A 17 -9.02 -6.07 -2.28
N GLN A 18 -9.71 -6.11 -3.41
CA GLN A 18 -9.36 -7.00 -4.54
C GLN A 18 -8.29 -6.41 -5.47
N GLU A 19 -8.22 -5.08 -5.56
CA GLU A 19 -7.31 -4.36 -6.45
C GLU A 19 -5.84 -4.70 -6.18
N ASP A 20 -5.06 -4.65 -7.26
CA ASP A 20 -3.62 -4.86 -7.22
C ASP A 20 -2.86 -3.54 -7.28
N PHE A 21 -1.70 -3.51 -6.62
CA PHE A 21 -0.75 -2.42 -6.73
C PHE A 21 0.22 -2.68 -7.88
N GLN A 22 0.61 -1.61 -8.58
CA GLN A 22 1.76 -1.58 -9.47
C GLN A 22 2.93 -0.85 -8.81
N ALA A 23 4.16 -1.27 -9.10
CA ALA A 23 5.37 -0.70 -8.52
C ALA A 23 5.88 0.53 -9.31
N TRP A 24 5.11 1.62 -9.28
CA TRP A 24 5.45 2.86 -9.99
C TRP A 24 6.72 3.52 -9.41
N ILE A 25 7.20 4.55 -10.12
CA ILE A 25 8.45 5.28 -9.79
C ILE A 25 8.45 5.82 -8.35
N HIS A 26 7.30 6.34 -7.88
CA HIS A 26 7.14 6.96 -6.56
C HIS A 26 6.38 6.05 -5.58
N GLY A 27 6.58 4.74 -5.70
CA GLY A 27 5.96 3.75 -4.82
C GLY A 27 4.72 3.03 -5.39
N PRO A 28 4.05 2.22 -4.55
CA PRO A 28 2.91 1.40 -4.94
C PRO A 28 1.66 2.21 -5.31
N VAL A 29 1.08 1.95 -6.48
CA VAL A 29 -0.13 2.64 -6.96
C VAL A 29 -1.20 1.65 -7.40
N ILE A 30 -2.46 1.88 -7.02
CA ILE A 30 -3.62 1.20 -7.62
C ILE A 30 -4.03 1.98 -8.87
N PRO A 31 -3.84 1.46 -10.10
CA PRO A 31 -4.02 2.26 -11.31
C PRO A 31 -5.45 2.76 -11.49
N THR A 32 -6.46 1.95 -11.18
CA THR A 32 -7.87 2.33 -11.29
C THR A 32 -8.22 3.49 -10.34
N LEU A 33 -7.70 3.43 -9.11
CA LEU A 33 -7.89 4.47 -8.11
C LEU A 33 -7.18 5.77 -8.50
N TYR A 34 -5.93 5.67 -8.99
CA TYR A 34 -5.20 6.81 -9.52
C TYR A 34 -5.95 7.46 -10.68
N GLN A 35 -6.42 6.68 -11.67
CA GLN A 35 -7.16 7.23 -12.81
C GLN A 35 -8.46 7.94 -12.40
N LYS A 36 -9.15 7.45 -11.38
CA LYS A 36 -10.35 8.09 -10.83
C LYS A 36 -10.02 9.46 -10.22
N TYR A 37 -8.95 9.55 -9.45
CA TYR A 37 -8.63 10.75 -8.65
C TYR A 37 -7.54 11.65 -9.21
N LYS A 38 -6.90 11.32 -10.35
CA LYS A 38 -5.78 12.09 -10.92
C LYS A 38 -6.09 13.56 -11.19
N LEU A 39 -7.36 13.91 -11.42
CA LEU A 39 -7.79 15.29 -11.68
C LEU A 39 -7.59 16.21 -10.47
N PHE A 40 -7.56 15.66 -9.25
CA PHE A 40 -7.26 16.41 -8.04
C PHE A 40 -5.76 16.75 -7.91
N GLY A 41 -4.87 15.98 -8.56
CA GLY A 41 -3.43 16.19 -8.49
C GLY A 41 -2.92 16.17 -7.04
N TRP A 42 -2.27 17.25 -6.61
CA TRP A 42 -1.79 17.44 -5.24
C TRP A 42 -2.83 18.09 -4.31
N GLN A 43 -4.01 18.44 -4.81
CA GLN A 43 -5.08 19.00 -3.99
C GLN A 43 -5.81 17.87 -3.23
N PRO A 44 -6.44 18.19 -2.08
CA PRO A 44 -7.33 17.25 -1.41
C PRO A 44 -8.43 16.72 -2.32
N ILE A 45 -8.75 15.44 -2.20
CA ILE A 45 -9.93 14.84 -2.83
C ILE A 45 -11.15 15.34 -2.06
N LEU A 46 -12.05 16.04 -2.75
CA LEU A 46 -13.25 16.66 -2.16
C LEU A 46 -14.52 15.81 -2.36
N GLU A 47 -14.38 14.60 -2.86
CA GLU A 47 -15.48 13.65 -2.96
C GLU A 47 -15.69 12.95 -1.62
N ASP A 48 -16.92 13.04 -1.09
CA ASP A 48 -17.29 12.29 0.10
C ASP A 48 -17.30 10.78 -0.17
N ALA A 49 -16.72 10.03 0.75
CA ALA A 49 -16.84 8.58 0.81
C ALA A 49 -17.29 8.19 2.21
N ASN A 50 -18.38 7.43 2.30
CA ASN A 50 -18.88 6.88 3.56
C ASN A 50 -19.16 5.38 3.39
N PRO A 51 -18.12 4.55 3.24
CA PRO A 51 -18.30 3.12 3.09
C PRO A 51 -18.86 2.51 4.37
N GLU A 52 -19.74 1.52 4.23
CA GLU A 52 -20.11 0.66 5.35
C GLU A 52 -18.96 -0.32 5.60
N LEU A 53 -18.29 -0.18 6.74
CA LEU A 53 -17.18 -1.04 7.18
C LEU A 53 -17.59 -1.78 8.45
N SER A 54 -17.17 -3.04 8.60
CA SER A 54 -17.33 -3.74 9.87
C SER A 54 -16.48 -3.10 10.96
N GLN A 55 -16.84 -3.31 12.23
CA GLN A 55 -16.09 -2.77 13.36
C GLN A 55 -14.64 -3.27 13.35
N GLU A 56 -14.42 -4.54 13.02
CA GLU A 56 -13.08 -5.15 12.97
C GLU A 56 -12.20 -4.48 11.91
N VAL A 57 -12.76 -4.14 10.75
CA VAL A 57 -12.02 -3.43 9.69
C VAL A 57 -11.72 -1.99 10.10
N GLN A 58 -12.64 -1.32 10.81
CA GLN A 58 -12.40 0.04 11.31
C GLN A 58 -11.27 0.06 12.33
N GLU A 59 -11.31 -0.83 13.33
CA GLU A 59 -10.27 -0.96 14.35
C GLU A 59 -8.90 -1.28 13.73
N PHE A 60 -8.86 -2.21 12.77
CA PHE A 60 -7.64 -2.50 12.02
C PHE A 60 -7.10 -1.28 11.26
N LEU A 61 -7.96 -0.51 10.58
CA LEU A 61 -7.55 0.67 9.84
C LEU A 61 -7.05 1.79 10.76
N ASP A 62 -7.62 1.92 11.96
CA ASP A 62 -7.16 2.88 12.97
C ASP A 62 -5.74 2.53 13.46
N GLU A 63 -5.42 1.26 13.68
CA GLU A 63 -4.07 0.82 14.04
C GLU A 63 -3.05 1.12 12.93
N VAL A 64 -3.41 0.83 11.68
CA VAL A 64 -2.57 1.18 10.52
C VAL A 64 -2.41 2.70 10.42
N ALA A 65 -3.46 3.48 10.65
CA ALA A 65 -3.39 4.94 10.60
C ALA A 65 -2.45 5.49 11.69
N GLN A 66 -2.50 4.95 12.92
CA GLN A 66 -1.61 5.36 14.00
C GLN A 66 -0.12 5.19 13.66
N GLU A 67 0.24 4.12 12.95
CA GLU A 67 1.63 3.87 12.56
C GLU A 67 2.10 4.79 11.42
N TYR A 68 1.25 5.01 10.40
CA TYR A 68 1.71 5.60 9.13
C TYR A 68 1.22 7.02 8.84
N PHE A 69 0.18 7.54 9.51
CA PHE A 69 -0.33 8.89 9.21
C PHE A 69 0.58 10.02 9.71
N ALA A 70 1.51 9.70 10.63
CA ALA A 70 2.54 10.64 11.04
C ALA A 70 3.64 10.82 9.98
N CYS A 71 3.76 9.88 9.04
CA CYS A 71 4.76 9.95 7.98
C CYS A 71 4.31 10.86 6.83
N ASP A 72 5.26 11.64 6.30
CA ASP A 72 5.02 12.40 5.08
C ASP A 72 5.15 11.54 3.81
N ALA A 73 4.81 12.11 2.65
CA ALA A 73 4.85 11.40 1.38
C ALA A 73 6.27 10.91 1.01
N TYR A 74 7.30 11.66 1.37
CA TYR A 74 8.69 11.29 1.09
C TYR A 74 9.15 10.14 1.99
N GLU A 75 8.81 10.18 3.28
CA GLU A 75 9.08 9.10 4.21
C GLU A 75 8.41 7.80 3.75
N LEU A 76 7.13 7.85 3.34
CA LEU A 76 6.41 6.68 2.86
C LEU A 76 6.99 6.13 1.55
N GLU A 77 7.43 6.99 0.63
CA GLU A 77 8.13 6.60 -0.60
C GLU A 77 9.42 5.85 -0.27
N GLN A 78 10.28 6.45 0.56
CA GLN A 78 11.55 5.86 0.98
C GLN A 78 11.37 4.52 1.68
N MET A 79 10.34 4.40 2.53
CA MET A 79 9.96 3.14 3.14
C MET A 79 9.64 2.11 2.06
N THR A 80 8.69 2.39 1.17
CA THR A 80 8.30 1.40 0.14
C THR A 80 9.45 0.99 -0.78
N HIS A 81 10.37 1.91 -1.10
CA HIS A 81 11.55 1.61 -1.91
C HIS A 81 12.57 0.72 -1.18
N ALA A 82 12.55 0.70 0.16
CA ALA A 82 13.35 -0.21 0.96
C ALA A 82 12.69 -1.59 1.16
N GLU A 83 11.42 -1.76 0.77
CA GLU A 83 10.67 -2.99 1.02
C GLU A 83 10.77 -4.00 -0.13
N ALA A 84 10.89 -5.29 0.21
CA ALA A 84 11.04 -6.35 -0.78
C ALA A 84 9.89 -6.42 -1.82
N PRO A 85 8.60 -6.25 -1.49
CA PRO A 85 7.52 -6.41 -2.47
C PRO A 85 7.61 -5.45 -3.65
N TRP A 86 7.94 -4.18 -3.40
CA TRP A 86 8.10 -3.17 -4.45
C TRP A 86 9.35 -3.44 -5.29
N ASN A 87 10.47 -3.79 -4.64
CA ASN A 87 11.72 -4.12 -5.33
C ASN A 87 11.59 -5.37 -6.22
N LEU A 88 10.91 -6.42 -5.75
CA LEU A 88 10.65 -7.64 -6.51
C LEU A 88 9.83 -7.37 -7.76
N ALA A 89 8.79 -6.53 -7.66
CA ALA A 89 7.98 -6.14 -8.81
C ALA A 89 8.79 -5.34 -9.84
N ARG A 90 9.74 -4.49 -9.42
CA ARG A 90 10.58 -3.72 -10.34
C ARG A 90 11.75 -4.49 -10.93
N GLY A 91 12.19 -5.57 -10.29
CA GLY A 91 13.31 -6.37 -10.75
C GLY A 91 14.57 -5.53 -10.93
N ASN A 92 15.10 -5.48 -12.16
CA ASN A 92 16.33 -4.75 -12.51
C ASN A 92 16.08 -3.36 -13.12
N LEU A 93 14.85 -2.84 -13.04
CA LEU A 93 14.55 -1.51 -13.58
C LEU A 93 15.34 -0.43 -12.82
N PRO A 94 15.90 0.58 -13.52
CA PRO A 94 16.47 1.76 -12.89
C PRO A 94 15.44 2.48 -11.99
N PRO A 95 15.88 3.26 -10.98
CA PRO A 95 14.97 3.96 -10.08
C PRO A 95 14.02 4.94 -10.78
N ASP A 96 14.45 5.55 -11.88
CA ASP A 96 13.72 6.54 -12.66
C ASP A 96 12.91 5.96 -13.83
N GLU A 97 13.02 4.66 -14.08
CA GLU A 97 12.27 4.00 -15.15
C GLU A 97 10.82 3.72 -14.70
N PRO A 98 9.80 4.08 -15.51
CA PRO A 98 8.42 3.74 -15.22
C PRO A 98 8.22 2.22 -15.18
N SER A 99 7.33 1.77 -14.29
CA SER A 99 6.94 0.37 -14.19
C SER A 99 5.44 0.26 -13.99
N ASN A 100 4.84 -0.71 -14.66
CA ASN A 100 3.45 -1.14 -14.48
C ASN A 100 3.39 -2.58 -13.94
N GLU A 101 4.50 -3.11 -13.46
CA GLU A 101 4.58 -4.47 -12.92
C GLU A 101 3.78 -4.57 -11.62
N VAL A 102 3.03 -5.65 -11.50
CA VAL A 102 2.15 -5.90 -10.36
C VAL A 102 2.97 -6.36 -9.15
N ILE A 103 2.76 -5.70 -8.01
CA ILE A 103 3.25 -6.18 -6.72
C ILE A 103 2.35 -7.33 -6.28
N GLN A 104 2.88 -8.56 -6.30
CA GLN A 104 2.10 -9.73 -5.92
C GLN A 104 1.67 -9.65 -4.45
N LYS A 105 0.38 -9.90 -4.18
CA LYS A 105 -0.16 -9.97 -2.81
C LYS A 105 0.62 -10.95 -1.92
N GLN A 106 1.12 -12.05 -2.51
CA GLN A 106 1.94 -13.01 -1.79
C GLN A 106 3.25 -12.39 -1.25
N TRP A 107 3.92 -11.54 -2.03
CA TRP A 107 5.14 -10.86 -1.56
C TRP A 107 4.84 -9.90 -0.41
N MET A 108 3.72 -9.18 -0.47
CA MET A 108 3.27 -8.31 0.61
C MET A 108 3.02 -9.13 1.89
N LYS A 109 2.27 -10.24 1.77
CA LYS A 109 1.98 -11.16 2.87
C LYS A 109 3.26 -11.68 3.52
N GLU A 110 4.20 -12.19 2.73
CA GLU A 110 5.45 -12.77 3.23
C GLU A 110 6.32 -11.74 3.95
N TYR A 111 6.52 -10.57 3.35
CA TYR A 111 7.34 -9.51 3.91
C TYR A 111 6.78 -8.99 5.25
N TYR A 112 5.49 -8.66 5.28
CA TYR A 112 4.85 -8.16 6.50
C TYR A 112 4.61 -9.25 7.54
N GLY A 113 4.39 -10.50 7.12
CA GLY A 113 4.29 -11.64 8.02
C GLY A 113 5.60 -11.98 8.73
N TYR A 114 6.75 -11.70 8.09
CA TYR A 114 8.05 -11.75 8.77
C TYR A 114 8.19 -10.62 9.81
N ARG A 115 7.83 -9.38 9.44
CA ARG A 115 7.89 -8.21 10.35
C ARG A 115 6.98 -8.33 11.56
N ALA A 116 5.80 -8.95 11.41
CA ALA A 116 4.90 -9.22 12.52
C ALA A 116 5.58 -10.04 13.62
N LYS A 117 6.32 -11.09 13.22
CA LYS A 117 7.01 -12.00 14.14
C LYS A 117 8.22 -11.40 14.83
N GLU A 118 8.81 -10.32 14.29
CA GLU A 118 9.93 -9.62 14.93
C GLU A 118 9.48 -8.65 16.03
N LYS A 119 8.18 -8.30 16.05
CA LYS A 119 7.59 -7.43 17.08
C LYS A 119 7.02 -8.22 18.28
N ASP A 120 6.98 -9.55 18.22
CA ASP A 120 6.56 -10.47 19.29
C ASP A 120 7.75 -10.94 20.16
#